data_AF-A0AAD2ZAW8-F1
#
_entry.id   AF-A0AAD2ZAW8-F1
#
_cell.length_a   1.000
_cell.length_b   1.000
_cell.length_c   1.000
_cell.angle_alpha   90.00
_cell.angle_beta   90.00
_cell.angle_gamma   90.00
#
_symmetry.space_group_name_H-M   'P 1'
#
loop_
_entity.id
_entity.type
_entity.pdbx_description
1 polymer ?
#
loop_
_entity_poly.entity_id
_entity_poly.type
_entity_poly.pdbx_seq_one_letter_code
_entity_poly.pdbx_strand_id
1 'polypeptide(L)'
;VDEMVIAARQVERETGKPVRMIILDTLARCFGGNDENDSRDMGAFIRGCDELKRRTGATVLVVHHSGKDETKGARGSSAFRASLDAEYRIRREDAGSEALVISCTKMKDAEELKEAAYDLRVVELFTDADGELITSLVVVDKPRPPVELERIEEAGNKTENHTALWGCIRSRTQNGDKCTIPLLRDDMKRLGYDVKNMRRWLAKLEKDAVIYIDGDDVGPL
;
A
#
# COMPACT_ATOMS: atom_id res chain seq x y z
N VAL A 1 -26.08 8.38 8.23
CA VAL A 1 -25.53 9.49 9.03
C VAL A 1 -26.16 9.54 10.41
N ASP A 2 -27.48 9.62 10.55
CA ASP A 2 -28.14 9.77 11.85
C ASP A 2 -27.76 8.69 12.87
N GLU A 3 -27.79 7.42 12.47
CA GLU A 3 -27.40 6.30 13.33
C GLU A 3 -25.97 6.45 13.89
N MET A 4 -25.02 6.89 13.07
CA MET A 4 -23.64 7.12 13.52
C MET A 4 -23.54 8.29 14.50
N VAL A 5 -24.37 9.32 14.34
CA VAL A 5 -24.42 10.46 15.28
C VAL A 5 -25.05 10.04 16.60
N ILE A 6 -26.07 9.18 16.57
CA ILE A 6 -26.68 8.61 17.77
C ILE A 6 -25.65 7.76 18.51
N ALA A 7 -24.95 6.87 17.79
CA ALA A 7 -23.90 6.04 18.36
C ALA A 7 -22.76 6.89 18.97
N ALA A 8 -22.30 7.94 18.28
CA ALA A 8 -21.27 8.82 18.80
C ALA A 8 -21.68 9.51 20.11
N ARG A 9 -22.94 9.97 20.21
CA ARG A 9 -23.50 10.57 21.43
C ARG A 9 -23.69 9.55 22.54
N GLN A 10 -24.00 8.30 22.22
CA GLN A 10 -24.09 7.23 23.20
C GLN A 10 -22.72 6.96 23.83
N VAL A 11 -21.67 6.79 23.00
CA VAL A 11 -20.29 6.62 23.47
C VAL A 11 -19.88 7.79 24.38
N GLU A 12 -20.23 9.02 24.02
CA GLU A 12 -19.95 10.19 24.85
C GLU A 12 -20.67 10.16 26.21
N ARG A 13 -21.93 9.74 26.24
CA ARG A 13 -22.69 9.60 27.51
C ARG A 13 -22.11 8.52 28.41
N GLU A 14 -21.69 7.40 27.84
CA GLU A 14 -21.17 6.24 28.58
C GLU A 14 -19.75 6.49 29.10
N THR A 15 -18.93 7.21 28.34
CA THR A 15 -17.50 7.39 28.66
C THR A 15 -17.18 8.77 29.23
N GLY A 16 -18.10 9.74 29.12
CA GLY A 16 -17.88 11.15 29.45
C GLY A 16 -16.92 11.87 28.49
N LYS A 17 -16.56 11.26 27.35
CA LYS A 17 -15.58 11.80 26.40
C LYS A 17 -16.18 11.91 24.99
N PRO A 18 -15.95 13.03 24.28
CA PRO A 18 -16.47 13.19 22.92
C PRO A 18 -15.77 12.23 21.95
N VAL A 19 -16.52 11.73 20.96
CA VAL A 19 -15.93 11.00 19.83
C VAL A 19 -15.14 11.98 18.95
N ARG A 20 -13.84 11.73 18.78
CA ARG A 20 -12.94 12.57 17.98
C ARG A 20 -12.57 11.96 16.63
N MET A 21 -12.84 10.68 16.43
CA MET A 21 -12.58 9.97 15.18
C MET A 21 -13.68 8.93 14.91
N ILE A 22 -14.13 8.86 13.67
CA ILE A 22 -15.05 7.85 13.15
C ILE A 22 -14.34 7.15 11.99
N ILE A 23 -14.19 5.82 12.08
CA ILE A 23 -13.53 5.02 11.05
C ILE A 23 -14.60 4.27 10.27
N LEU A 24 -14.61 4.43 8.94
CA LEU A 24 -15.46 3.71 8.01
C LEU A 24 -14.60 2.64 7.29
N ASP A 25 -14.78 1.39 7.68
CA ASP A 25 -14.00 0.25 7.18
C ASP A 25 -14.88 -0.85 6.57
N THR A 26 -14.88 -1.08 5.25
CA THR A 26 -14.24 -0.32 4.16
C THR A 26 -15.27 0.54 3.43
N LEU A 27 -14.81 1.49 2.61
CA LEU A 27 -15.64 2.26 1.68
C LEU A 27 -16.66 1.36 0.99
N ALA A 28 -16.21 0.28 0.33
CA ALA A 28 -17.07 -0.66 -0.40
C ALA A 28 -18.20 -1.26 0.45
N ARG A 29 -17.93 -1.59 1.73
CA ARG A 29 -18.95 -2.13 2.65
C ARG A 29 -19.90 -1.05 3.16
N CYS A 30 -19.41 0.18 3.31
CA CYS A 30 -20.20 1.35 3.72
C CYS A 30 -20.94 2.02 2.55
N PHE A 31 -20.57 1.72 1.30
CA PHE A 31 -21.13 2.32 0.08
C PHE A 31 -22.50 1.74 -0.27
N GLY A 32 -22.81 0.53 0.20
CA GLY A 32 -24.04 -0.19 -0.13
C GLY A 32 -24.05 -0.67 -1.58
N GLY A 33 -25.22 -0.64 -2.23
CA GLY A 33 -25.39 -1.05 -3.63
C GLY A 33 -25.03 0.03 -4.66
N ASN A 34 -24.34 1.10 -4.26
CA ASN A 34 -23.99 2.22 -5.13
C ASN A 34 -22.70 1.95 -5.91
N ASP A 35 -22.45 2.71 -6.99
CA ASP A 35 -21.26 2.53 -7.84
C ASP A 35 -20.14 3.51 -7.46
N GLU A 36 -18.99 3.00 -7.01
CA GLU A 36 -17.82 3.81 -6.64
C GLU A 36 -17.21 4.60 -7.81
N ASN A 37 -17.54 4.24 -9.05
CA ASN A 37 -17.13 4.95 -10.26
C ASN A 37 -18.12 6.04 -10.67
N ASP A 38 -19.36 5.99 -10.18
CA ASP A 38 -20.36 7.02 -10.45
C ASP A 38 -20.09 8.26 -9.58
N SER A 39 -19.96 9.41 -10.24
CA SER A 39 -19.60 10.66 -9.56
C SER A 39 -20.74 11.22 -8.70
N ARG A 40 -22.00 10.89 -9.00
CA ARG A 40 -23.15 11.29 -8.19
C ARG A 40 -23.19 10.50 -6.89
N ASP A 41 -23.00 9.19 -6.97
CA ASP A 41 -22.99 8.29 -5.81
C ASP A 41 -21.81 8.61 -4.89
N MET A 42 -20.61 8.77 -5.46
CA MET A 42 -19.45 9.22 -4.70
C MET A 42 -19.65 10.60 -4.07
N GLY A 43 -20.26 11.53 -4.80
CA GLY A 43 -20.63 12.84 -4.26
C GLY A 43 -21.60 12.74 -3.08
N ALA A 44 -22.54 11.78 -3.10
CA ALA A 44 -23.45 11.54 -1.98
C ALA A 44 -22.73 10.98 -0.76
N PHE A 45 -21.80 10.04 -0.95
CA PHE A 45 -20.96 9.51 0.12
C PHE A 45 -20.11 10.60 0.78
N ILE A 46 -19.46 11.44 -0.03
CA ILE A 46 -18.64 12.58 0.46
C ILE A 46 -19.51 13.52 1.31
N ARG A 47 -20.70 13.91 0.81
CA ARG A 47 -21.65 14.75 1.58
C ARG A 47 -22.06 14.11 2.90
N GLY A 48 -22.26 12.80 2.93
CA GLY A 48 -22.54 12.05 4.16
C GLY A 48 -21.40 12.13 5.18
N CYS A 49 -20.15 12.02 4.71
CA CYS A 49 -18.96 12.19 5.54
C CYS A 49 -18.83 13.62 6.07
N ASP A 50 -19.07 14.64 5.22
CA ASP A 50 -19.04 16.05 5.62
C ASP A 50 -20.10 16.35 6.69
N GLU A 51 -21.29 15.79 6.54
CA GLU A 51 -22.36 15.93 7.52
C GLU A 51 -22.01 15.26 8.87
N LEU A 52 -21.34 14.10 8.85
CA LEU A 52 -20.82 13.46 10.07
C LEU A 52 -19.79 14.35 10.77
N LYS A 53 -18.80 14.86 10.02
CA LYS A 53 -17.79 15.80 10.55
C LYS A 53 -18.48 17.01 11.19
N ARG A 54 -19.44 17.63 10.49
CA ARG A 54 -20.16 18.81 10.97
C ARG A 54 -20.98 18.55 12.25
N ARG A 55 -21.66 17.41 12.34
CA ARG A 55 -22.56 17.10 13.47
C ARG A 55 -21.86 16.55 14.70
N THR A 56 -20.68 15.96 14.54
CA THR A 56 -19.93 15.33 15.64
C THR A 56 -18.67 16.09 16.02
N GLY A 57 -18.14 16.92 15.12
CA GLY A 57 -16.81 17.53 15.26
C GLY A 57 -15.66 16.52 15.18
N ALA A 58 -15.94 15.27 14.79
CA ALA A 58 -14.96 14.20 14.66
C ALA A 58 -14.29 14.19 13.28
N THR A 59 -13.06 13.69 13.22
CA THR A 59 -12.41 13.31 11.96
C THR A 59 -13.06 12.04 11.41
N VAL A 60 -13.30 11.99 10.10
CA VAL A 60 -13.76 10.76 9.42
C VAL A 60 -12.58 10.16 8.67
N LEU A 61 -12.19 8.93 9.04
CA LEU A 61 -11.17 8.13 8.36
C LEU A 61 -11.87 7.06 7.53
N VAL A 62 -11.54 6.95 6.24
CA VAL A 62 -12.15 5.95 5.35
C VAL A 62 -11.08 4.97 4.90
N VAL A 63 -11.28 3.68 5.16
CA VAL A 63 -10.44 2.61 4.63
C VAL A 63 -10.96 2.25 3.25
N HIS A 64 -10.15 2.40 2.21
CA HIS A 64 -10.56 2.08 0.84
C HIS A 64 -9.49 1.26 0.13
N HIS A 65 -9.91 0.41 -0.80
CA HIS A 65 -8.98 -0.41 -1.58
C HIS A 65 -8.26 0.42 -2.66
N SER A 66 -7.05 0.01 -3.00
CA SER A 66 -6.28 0.56 -4.12
C SER A 66 -6.84 0.11 -5.48
N GLY A 67 -6.55 0.92 -6.51
CA GLY A 67 -6.78 0.61 -7.93
C GLY A 67 -6.34 -0.79 -8.34
N LYS A 68 -6.94 -1.37 -9.39
CA LYS A 68 -6.32 -2.53 -10.07
C LYS A 68 -4.92 -2.19 -10.60
N ASP A 69 -4.69 -0.92 -10.88
CA ASP A 69 -3.41 -0.38 -11.31
C ASP A 69 -2.83 0.44 -10.15
N GLU A 70 -1.94 -0.16 -9.36
CA GLU A 70 -1.33 0.47 -8.18
C GLU A 70 -0.57 1.76 -8.54
N THR A 71 -0.11 1.86 -9.80
CA THR A 71 0.57 3.06 -10.32
C THR A 71 -0.38 4.24 -10.56
N LYS A 72 -1.70 3.98 -10.64
CA LYS A 72 -2.73 5.00 -10.90
C LYS A 72 -3.48 5.50 -9.67
N GLY A 73 -3.21 4.95 -8.49
CA GLY A 73 -3.80 5.41 -7.23
C GLY A 73 -5.02 4.65 -6.75
N ALA A 74 -5.81 5.29 -5.87
CA ALA A 74 -7.03 4.75 -5.30
C ALA A 74 -8.06 4.33 -6.36
N ARG A 75 -8.92 3.34 -6.07
CA ARG A 75 -10.13 3.10 -6.90
C ARG A 75 -11.13 4.23 -6.71
N GLY A 76 -11.92 4.48 -7.76
CA GLY A 76 -13.09 5.35 -7.71
C GLY A 76 -12.90 6.68 -8.42
N SER A 77 -13.95 7.50 -8.37
CA SER A 77 -13.99 8.82 -9.00
C SER A 77 -12.84 9.72 -8.52
N SER A 78 -12.23 10.49 -9.43
CA SER A 78 -11.27 11.55 -9.09
C SER A 78 -11.82 12.57 -8.10
N ALA A 79 -13.15 12.70 -8.04
CA ALA A 79 -13.86 13.51 -7.05
C ALA A 79 -13.61 13.05 -5.61
N PHE A 80 -13.42 11.74 -5.37
CA PHE A 80 -13.12 11.20 -4.04
C PHE A 80 -11.75 11.68 -3.57
N ARG A 81 -10.70 11.43 -4.37
CA ARG A 81 -9.37 11.92 -4.06
C ARG A 81 -9.35 13.45 -3.88
N ALA A 82 -10.10 14.19 -4.69
CA ALA A 82 -10.18 15.65 -4.60
C ALA A 82 -10.77 16.14 -3.27
N SER A 83 -11.70 15.41 -2.66
CA SER A 83 -12.37 15.81 -1.41
C SER A 83 -11.60 15.47 -0.13
N LEU A 84 -10.58 14.60 -0.20
CA LEU A 84 -9.77 14.22 0.98
C LEU A 84 -8.88 15.39 1.46
N ASP A 85 -8.75 15.54 2.78
CA ASP A 85 -7.77 16.47 3.36
C ASP A 85 -6.36 15.83 3.43
N ALA A 86 -6.30 14.53 3.72
CA ALA A 86 -5.09 13.70 3.66
C ALA A 86 -5.40 12.32 3.06
N GLU A 87 -4.45 11.76 2.31
CA GLU A 87 -4.50 10.38 1.82
C GLU A 87 -3.20 9.68 2.17
N TYR A 88 -3.31 8.48 2.74
CA TYR A 88 -2.18 7.60 3.01
C TYR A 88 -2.37 6.30 2.26
N ARG A 89 -1.33 5.87 1.56
CA ARG A 89 -1.26 4.57 0.91
C ARG A 89 -0.49 3.61 1.80
N ILE A 90 -1.05 2.43 2.01
CA ILE A 90 -0.39 1.31 2.68
C ILE A 90 -0.10 0.25 1.63
N ARG A 91 1.17 -0.17 1.53
CA ARG A 91 1.63 -1.26 0.66
C ARG A 91 2.57 -2.17 1.43
N ARG A 92 2.75 -3.41 0.97
CA ARG A 92 3.89 -4.21 1.42
C ARG A 92 5.19 -3.59 0.90
N GLU A 93 6.26 -3.71 1.68
CA GLU A 93 7.59 -3.26 1.24
C GLU A 93 8.09 -4.12 0.05
N ASP A 94 7.73 -5.39 0.04
CA ASP A 94 8.05 -6.37 -1.00
C ASP A 94 7.14 -7.60 -0.97
N ALA A 95 7.17 -8.37 -2.06
CA ALA A 95 6.42 -9.61 -2.17
C ALA A 95 7.02 -10.64 -1.21
N GLY A 96 6.32 -10.88 -0.09
CA GLY A 96 6.73 -11.83 0.93
C GLY A 96 7.33 -11.21 2.19
N SER A 97 7.52 -9.89 2.27
CA SER A 97 7.96 -9.28 3.53
C SER A 97 6.86 -9.16 4.56
N GLU A 98 7.33 -9.27 5.80
CA GLU A 98 6.62 -8.88 7.01
C GLU A 98 6.86 -7.39 7.27
N ALA A 99 6.70 -6.52 6.26
CA ALA A 99 6.81 -5.07 6.43
C ALA A 99 5.79 -4.32 5.57
N LEU A 100 5.28 -3.21 6.10
CA LEU A 100 4.40 -2.29 5.40
C LEU A 100 5.07 -0.94 5.23
N VAL A 101 4.91 -0.33 4.06
CA VAL A 101 5.27 1.06 3.81
C VAL A 101 4.01 1.90 3.83
N ILE A 102 4.07 2.99 4.59
CA ILE A 102 3.04 4.02 4.61
C ILE A 102 3.58 5.25 3.86
N SER A 103 2.85 5.67 2.84
CA SER A 103 3.17 6.82 2.00
C SER A 103 2.08 7.88 2.12
N CYS A 104 2.44 9.13 2.40
CA CYS A 104 1.50 10.25 2.27
C CYS A 104 1.35 10.60 0.79
N THR A 105 0.19 10.29 0.21
CA THR A 105 -0.08 10.51 -1.23
C THR A 105 -0.88 11.78 -1.47
N LYS A 106 -1.44 12.40 -0.44
CA LYS A 106 -2.06 13.72 -0.50
C LYS A 106 -1.97 14.38 0.87
N MET A 107 -1.56 15.64 0.91
CA MET A 107 -1.70 16.52 2.06
C MET A 107 -2.17 17.90 1.61
N LYS A 108 -3.24 18.41 2.20
CA LYS A 108 -3.84 19.69 1.79
C LYS A 108 -3.23 20.90 2.48
N ASP A 109 -3.14 20.84 3.80
CA ASP A 109 -2.85 22.01 4.66
C ASP A 109 -1.47 21.91 5.36
N ALA A 110 -0.61 20.98 4.92
CA ALA A 110 0.72 20.74 5.46
C ALA A 110 1.66 20.10 4.42
N GLU A 111 2.95 20.00 4.74
CA GLU A 111 3.91 19.21 3.96
C GLU A 111 3.58 17.71 4.04
N GLU A 112 3.84 16.98 2.96
CA GLU A 112 3.68 15.54 2.92
C GLU A 112 4.71 14.86 3.83
N LEU A 113 4.24 13.94 4.67
CA LEU A 113 5.12 13.15 5.50
C LEU A 113 5.98 12.22 4.63
N LYS A 114 7.27 12.12 4.96
CA LYS A 114 8.16 11.14 4.35
C LYS A 114 7.62 9.73 4.55
N GLU A 115 7.81 8.88 3.55
CA GLU A 115 7.45 7.47 3.66
C GLU A 115 8.19 6.81 4.82
N ALA A 116 7.51 5.90 5.50
CA ALA A 116 8.10 5.10 6.57
C ALA A 116 7.67 3.64 6.41
N ALA A 117 8.62 2.73 6.65
CA ALA A 117 8.34 1.31 6.75
C ALA A 117 8.17 0.89 8.21
N TYR A 118 7.29 -0.07 8.42
CA TYR A 118 6.99 -0.67 9.71
C TYR A 118 7.03 -2.18 9.57
N ASP A 119 7.83 -2.82 10.41
CA ASP A 119 7.87 -4.28 10.46
C ASP A 119 6.59 -4.83 11.08
N LEU A 120 6.17 -5.98 10.59
CA LEU A 120 5.10 -6.80 11.12
C LEU A 120 5.73 -7.97 11.87
N ARG A 121 5.05 -8.38 12.94
CA ARG A 121 5.40 -9.58 13.69
C ARG A 121 4.21 -10.52 13.70
N VAL A 122 4.45 -11.78 13.39
CA VAL A 122 3.45 -12.84 13.60
C VAL A 122 3.30 -13.09 15.10
N VAL A 123 2.07 -13.06 15.58
CA VAL A 123 1.70 -13.46 16.95
C VAL A 123 0.78 -14.66 16.90
N GLU A 124 1.04 -15.61 17.77
CA GLU A 124 0.19 -16.78 17.98
C GLU A 124 -1.01 -16.37 18.82
N LEU A 125 -2.22 -16.68 18.36
CA LEU A 125 -3.44 -16.37 19.09
C LEU A 125 -3.90 -17.58 19.90
N PHE A 126 -4.20 -18.68 19.21
CA PHE A 126 -4.64 -19.94 19.79
C PHE A 126 -4.53 -21.08 18.76
N THR A 127 -4.63 -22.32 19.23
CA THR A 127 -4.84 -23.49 18.37
C THR A 127 -6.33 -23.80 18.34
N ASP A 128 -6.89 -23.93 17.14
CA ASP A 128 -8.32 -24.22 16.99
C ASP A 128 -8.66 -25.69 17.29
N ALA A 129 -9.93 -26.05 17.12
CA ALA A 129 -10.42 -27.40 17.41
C ALA A 129 -9.85 -28.49 16.47
N ASP A 130 -9.34 -28.09 15.30
CA ASP A 130 -8.74 -28.99 14.31
C ASP A 130 -7.23 -29.14 14.51
N GLY A 131 -6.65 -28.43 15.48
CA GLY A 131 -5.22 -28.46 15.78
C GLY A 131 -4.41 -27.46 14.97
N GLU A 132 -5.05 -26.53 14.25
CA GLU A 132 -4.37 -25.52 13.45
C GLU A 132 -3.99 -24.31 14.32
N LEU A 133 -2.73 -23.89 14.23
CA LEU A 133 -2.25 -22.69 14.92
C LEU A 133 -2.75 -21.44 14.20
N ILE A 134 -3.68 -20.73 14.83
CA ILE A 134 -4.19 -19.45 14.35
C ILE A 134 -3.24 -18.34 14.79
N THR A 135 -2.76 -17.59 13.80
CA THR A 135 -1.85 -16.47 14.00
C THR A 135 -2.46 -15.17 13.50
N SER A 136 -1.89 -14.05 13.96
CA SER A 136 -2.21 -12.71 13.46
C SER A 136 -0.91 -11.95 13.18
N LEU A 137 -0.99 -10.91 12.36
CA LEU A 137 0.10 -9.96 12.18
C LEU A 137 -0.14 -8.73 13.06
N VAL A 138 0.90 -8.26 13.73
CA VAL A 138 0.87 -7.01 14.50
C VAL A 138 1.98 -6.07 14.01
N VAL A 139 1.69 -4.77 13.97
CA VAL A 139 2.68 -3.76 13.62
C VAL A 139 3.66 -3.58 14.77
N VAL A 140 4.96 -3.57 14.46
CA VAL A 140 6.00 -3.08 15.34
C VAL A 140 6.07 -1.56 15.16
N ASP A 141 5.59 -0.82 16.15
CA ASP A 141 5.52 0.66 16.13
C ASP A 141 6.89 1.30 16.32
N LYS A 142 7.78 1.06 15.35
CA LYS A 142 9.11 1.65 15.22
C LYS A 142 9.33 1.95 13.74
N PRO A 143 9.13 3.21 13.31
CA PRO A 143 9.35 3.55 11.92
C PRO A 143 10.83 3.38 11.59
N ARG A 144 11.09 2.81 10.42
CA ARG A 144 12.40 2.84 9.77
C ARG A 144 12.25 3.44 8.38
N PRO A 145 13.34 3.96 7.79
CA PRO A 145 13.35 4.23 6.36
C PRO A 145 12.87 2.97 5.63
N PRO A 146 11.96 3.10 4.64
CA PRO A 146 11.76 2.03 3.70
C PRO A 146 13.12 1.62 3.14
N VAL A 147 13.33 0.33 2.95
CA VAL A 147 14.53 -0.11 2.24
C VAL A 147 14.50 0.58 0.90
N GLU A 148 15.49 1.46 0.64
CA GLU A 148 15.49 2.30 -0.54
C GLU A 148 15.34 1.43 -1.78
N LEU A 149 14.14 1.52 -2.34
CA LEU A 149 13.76 1.01 -3.63
C LEU A 149 14.10 2.03 -4.72
N GLU A 150 14.91 3.04 -4.38
CA GLU A 150 15.35 4.09 -5.29
C GLU A 150 16.12 3.43 -6.42
N ARG A 151 15.42 3.26 -7.56
CA ARG A 151 15.88 3.60 -8.90
C ARG A 151 15.02 3.02 -10.00
N ILE A 152 14.17 2.01 -9.74
CA ILE A 152 13.23 1.59 -10.77
C ILE A 152 12.22 2.69 -11.10
N GLU A 153 11.84 3.52 -10.12
CA GLU A 153 10.89 4.62 -10.36
C GLU A 153 11.45 5.67 -11.34
N GLU A 154 12.76 5.90 -11.32
CA GLU A 154 13.50 6.80 -12.24
C GLU A 154 13.63 6.23 -13.67
N ALA A 155 13.53 4.91 -13.84
CA ALA A 155 13.51 4.29 -15.16
C ALA A 155 12.20 4.63 -15.90
N GLY A 156 12.30 5.53 -16.90
CA GLY A 156 11.19 5.91 -17.77
C GLY A 156 10.73 4.74 -18.66
N ASN A 157 9.43 4.62 -18.95
CA ASN A 157 8.86 3.54 -19.80
C ASN A 157 9.20 2.11 -19.35
N LYS A 158 9.09 1.84 -18.04
CA LYS A 158 9.19 0.48 -17.49
C LYS A 158 7.90 -0.32 -17.71
N THR A 159 8.08 -1.61 -17.96
CA THR A 159 6.99 -2.60 -18.03
C THR A 159 7.01 -3.49 -16.79
N GLU A 160 5.97 -4.28 -16.57
CA GLU A 160 5.89 -5.27 -15.49
C GLU A 160 7.13 -6.18 -15.42
N ASN A 161 7.69 -6.54 -16.59
CA ASN A 161 8.90 -7.37 -16.66
C ASN A 161 10.14 -6.70 -16.04
N HIS A 162 10.25 -5.37 -16.12
CA HIS A 162 11.35 -4.64 -15.48
C HIS A 162 11.19 -4.66 -13.96
N THR A 163 9.96 -4.45 -13.49
CA THR A 163 9.60 -4.54 -12.07
C THR A 163 9.90 -5.94 -11.51
N ALA A 164 9.50 -7.00 -12.22
CA ALA A 164 9.75 -8.37 -11.81
C ALA A 164 11.25 -8.73 -11.78
N LEU A 165 12.01 -8.31 -12.80
CA LEU A 165 13.46 -8.53 -12.86
C LEU A 165 14.18 -7.85 -11.70
N TRP A 166 13.85 -6.60 -11.41
CA TRP A 166 14.39 -5.87 -10.26
C TRP A 166 14.00 -6.50 -8.93
N GLY A 167 12.76 -7.00 -8.80
CA GLY A 167 12.34 -7.76 -7.64
C GLY A 167 13.26 -8.96 -7.36
N CYS A 168 13.67 -9.68 -8.42
CA CYS A 168 14.63 -10.80 -8.31
C CYS A 168 16.03 -10.32 -7.89
N ILE A 169 16.54 -9.24 -8.50
CA ILE A 169 17.86 -8.65 -8.16
C ILE A 169 17.90 -8.24 -6.68
N ARG A 170 16.86 -7.55 -6.23
CA ARG A 170 16.75 -7.08 -4.85
C ARG A 170 16.66 -8.24 -3.86
N SER A 171 15.78 -9.21 -4.11
CA SER A 171 15.58 -10.35 -3.22
C SER A 171 16.90 -11.10 -2.96
N ARG A 172 17.69 -11.33 -4.02
CA ARG A 172 19.01 -11.95 -3.89
C ARG A 172 19.99 -11.08 -3.10
N THR A 173 20.08 -9.80 -3.45
CA THR A 173 21.05 -8.88 -2.84
C THR A 173 20.78 -8.68 -1.35
N GLN A 174 19.51 -8.55 -0.94
CA GLN A 174 19.12 -8.40 0.46
C GLN A 174 19.40 -9.64 1.30
N ASN A 175 19.27 -10.83 0.71
CA ASN A 175 19.58 -12.09 1.38
C ASN A 175 21.08 -12.41 1.42
N GLY A 176 21.93 -11.56 0.82
CA GLY A 176 23.36 -11.85 0.64
C GLY A 176 23.63 -13.00 -0.34
N ASP A 177 22.65 -13.36 -1.16
CA ASP A 177 22.78 -14.41 -2.17
C ASP A 177 23.57 -13.91 -3.38
N LYS A 178 24.21 -14.86 -4.09
CA LYS A 178 24.79 -14.55 -5.41
C LYS A 178 23.71 -14.08 -6.37
N CYS A 179 23.97 -12.94 -7.02
CA CYS A 179 23.07 -12.33 -7.99
C CYS A 179 23.73 -12.30 -9.37
N THR A 180 23.46 -13.32 -10.18
CA THR A 180 24.01 -13.44 -11.53
C THR A 180 22.93 -13.54 -12.60
N ILE A 181 23.24 -13.18 -13.85
CA ILE A 181 22.30 -13.23 -14.98
C ILE A 181 21.62 -14.61 -15.14
N PRO A 182 22.35 -15.76 -15.05
CA PRO A 182 21.71 -17.08 -15.09
C PRO A 182 20.74 -17.32 -13.93
N LEU A 183 21.12 -16.91 -12.72
CA LEU A 183 20.30 -17.10 -11.52
C LEU A 183 19.03 -16.26 -11.55
N LEU A 184 19.15 -15.00 -11.97
CA LEU A 184 18.00 -14.10 -12.18
C LEU A 184 17.06 -14.64 -13.25
N ARG A 185 17.60 -15.28 -14.31
CA ARG A 185 16.79 -15.91 -15.35
C ARG A 185 15.94 -17.04 -14.78
N ASP A 186 16.50 -17.84 -13.89
CA ASP A 186 15.78 -18.95 -13.27
C ASP A 186 14.70 -18.46 -12.31
N ASP A 187 14.96 -17.39 -11.54
CA ASP A 187 13.95 -16.79 -10.67
C ASP A 187 12.78 -16.20 -11.45
N MET A 188 13.06 -15.46 -12.54
CA MET A 188 11.99 -14.92 -13.39
C MET A 188 11.13 -16.03 -14.02
N LYS A 189 11.75 -17.16 -14.41
CA LYS A 189 10.99 -18.33 -14.90
C LYS A 189 10.14 -18.96 -13.81
N ARG A 190 10.64 -19.06 -12.58
CA ARG A 190 9.86 -19.58 -11.42
C ARG A 190 8.63 -18.72 -11.14
N LEU A 191 8.74 -17.40 -11.38
CA LEU A 191 7.63 -16.45 -11.30
C LEU A 191 6.70 -16.46 -12.52
N GLY A 192 6.97 -17.28 -13.54
CA GLY A 192 6.10 -17.44 -14.72
C GLY A 192 6.37 -16.47 -15.88
N TYR A 193 7.47 -15.71 -15.86
CA TYR A 193 7.79 -14.73 -16.91
C TYR A 193 8.53 -15.35 -18.12
N ASP A 194 8.19 -14.91 -19.35
CA ASP A 194 8.96 -15.23 -20.57
C ASP A 194 10.25 -14.40 -20.64
N VAL A 195 11.38 -15.03 -20.34
CA VAL A 195 12.71 -14.40 -20.25
C VAL A 195 13.42 -14.19 -21.60
N LYS A 196 12.78 -14.39 -22.76
CA LYS A 196 13.41 -14.17 -24.08
C LYS A 196 14.04 -12.79 -24.23
N ASN A 197 13.39 -11.76 -23.67
CA ASN A 197 13.82 -10.37 -23.78
C ASN A 197 14.59 -9.86 -22.56
N MET A 198 14.96 -10.73 -21.61
CA MET A 198 15.57 -10.34 -20.34
C MET A 198 16.84 -9.48 -20.50
N ARG A 199 17.66 -9.75 -21.52
CA ARG A 199 18.84 -8.93 -21.81
C ARG A 199 18.51 -7.47 -22.13
N ARG A 200 17.37 -7.21 -22.80
CA ARG A 200 16.91 -5.83 -23.07
C ARG A 200 16.47 -5.13 -21.79
N TRP A 201 15.87 -5.86 -20.85
CA TRP A 201 15.44 -5.30 -19.58
C TRP A 201 16.65 -4.96 -18.70
N LEU A 202 17.63 -5.85 -18.60
CA LEU A 202 18.91 -5.61 -17.92
C LEU A 202 19.62 -4.39 -18.49
N ALA A 203 19.83 -4.34 -19.81
CA ALA A 203 20.50 -3.21 -20.46
C ALA A 203 19.76 -1.88 -20.25
N LYS A 204 18.44 -1.90 -20.13
CA LYS A 204 17.66 -0.71 -19.82
C LYS A 204 17.87 -0.26 -18.38
N LEU A 205 17.78 -1.19 -17.41
CA LEU A 205 18.01 -0.87 -16.01
C LEU A 205 19.43 -0.36 -15.78
N GLU A 206 20.43 -0.94 -16.46
CA GLU A 206 21.81 -0.46 -16.43
C GLU A 206 21.94 0.95 -17.03
N LYS A 207 21.34 1.18 -18.21
CA LYS A 207 21.33 2.50 -18.87
C LYS A 207 20.67 3.58 -18.02
N ASP A 208 19.58 3.23 -17.35
CA ASP A 208 18.83 4.12 -16.46
C ASP A 208 19.51 4.24 -15.08
N ALA A 209 20.74 3.73 -14.94
CA ALA A 209 21.57 3.77 -13.74
C ALA A 209 20.94 3.08 -12.52
N VAL A 210 20.05 2.11 -12.71
CA VAL A 210 19.38 1.35 -11.64
C VAL A 210 20.25 0.22 -11.11
N ILE A 211 20.99 -0.44 -11.99
CA ILE A 211 21.83 -1.61 -11.69
C ILE A 211 23.21 -1.46 -12.33
N TYR A 212 24.19 -2.17 -11.81
CA TYR A 212 25.44 -2.42 -12.51
C TYR A 212 25.46 -3.87 -13.02
N ILE A 213 26.22 -4.09 -14.09
CA ILE A 213 26.49 -5.42 -14.63
C ILE A 213 28.01 -5.55 -14.79
N ASP A 214 28.61 -6.52 -14.11
CA ASP A 214 30.03 -6.87 -14.26
C ASP A 214 30.14 -8.35 -14.67
N GLY A 215 30.37 -8.59 -15.96
CA GLY A 215 30.30 -9.93 -16.52
C GLY A 215 28.89 -10.53 -16.38
N ASP A 216 28.77 -11.55 -15.53
CA ASP A 216 27.48 -12.16 -15.18
C ASP A 216 26.92 -11.65 -13.84
N ASP A 217 27.71 -10.93 -13.04
CA ASP A 217 27.27 -10.40 -11.75
C ASP A 217 26.41 -9.14 -11.96
N VAL A 218 25.31 -9.07 -11.22
CA VAL A 218 24.34 -7.97 -11.29
C VAL A 218 24.03 -7.50 -9.88
N GLY A 219 24.09 -6.20 -9.65
CA GLY A 219 23.68 -5.62 -8.38
C GLY A 219 22.99 -4.27 -8.53
N PRO A 220 22.27 -3.83 -7.50
CA PRO A 220 21.76 -2.47 -7.44
C PRO A 220 22.93 -1.47 -7.43
N LEU A 221 22.78 -0.34 -8.15
CA LEU A 221 23.69 0.79 -8.08
C LEU A 221 23.31 1.76 -6.95
#